data_AF-A0A448T2R7-F1
#
_entry.id   AF-A0A448T2R7-F1
#
_cell.length_a   1.000
_cell.length_b   1.000
_cell.length_c   1.000
_cell.angle_alpha   90.00
_cell.angle_beta   90.00
_cell.angle_gamma   90.00
#
_symmetry.space_group_name_H-M   'P 1'
#
loop_
_entity.id
_entity.type
_entity.pdbx_description
1 polymer ?
#
loop_
_entity_poly.entity_id
_entity_poly.type
_entity_poly.pdbx_seq_one_letter_code
_entity_poly.pdbx_strand_id
1 'polypeptide(L)' 'MKMVAEWATGAVVNYREKQTLPGQPAILRYSTVVFTLSADGLRWLHLHETPIGQ' A
#
# COMPACT_ATOMS: atom_id res chain seq x y z
N MET A 1 8.54 -2.37 -4.61
CA MET A 1 7.37 -3.15 -4.18
C MET A 1 7.84 -4.57 -3.87
N LYS A 2 7.32 -5.19 -2.82
CA LYS A 2 7.65 -6.56 -2.40
C LYS A 2 6.35 -7.28 -2.03
N MET A 3 6.19 -8.53 -2.47
CA MET A 3 5.17 -9.43 -1.96
C MET A 3 5.56 -9.89 -0.55
N VAL A 4 4.69 -9.67 0.42
CA VAL A 4 4.90 -10.09 1.82
C VAL A 4 4.29 -11.46 2.06
N ALA A 5 3.07 -11.68 1.58
CA ALA A 5 2.38 -12.95 1.63
C ALA A 5 1.30 -13.00 0.53
N GLU A 6 0.97 -14.19 0.04
CA GLU A 6 -0.13 -14.40 -0.92
C GLU A 6 -0.89 -15.69 -0.58
N TRP A 7 -2.18 -15.70 -0.88
CA TRP A 7 -3.06 -16.86 -0.75
C TRP A 7 -4.15 -16.80 -1.82
N ALA A 8 -4.98 -17.85 -1.91
CA ALA A 8 -5.94 -18.03 -2.99
C ALA A 8 -6.89 -16.84 -3.22
N THR A 9 -7.18 -16.06 -2.20
CA THR A 9 -8.14 -14.95 -2.24
C THR A 9 -7.54 -13.62 -1.78
N GLY A 10 -6.23 -13.49 -1.66
CA GLY A 10 -5.65 -12.23 -1.20
C GLY A 10 -4.13 -12.20 -1.16
N ALA A 11 -3.63 -11.02 -0.81
CA ALA A 11 -2.20 -10.76 -0.75
C ALA A 11 -1.89 -9.61 0.21
N VAL A 12 -0.70 -9.64 0.80
CA VAL A 12 -0.11 -8.50 1.48
C VAL A 12 1.08 -8.02 0.67
N VAL A 13 1.09 -6.74 0.30
CA VAL A 13 2.21 -6.12 -0.41
C VAL A 13 2.77 -4.95 0.36
N ASN A 14 4.07 -4.75 0.25
CA ASN A 14 4.75 -3.57 0.75
C ASN A 14 5.34 -2.76 -0.40
N TYR A 15 5.23 -1.44 -0.33
CA TYR A 15 5.87 -0.54 -1.29
C TYR A 15 6.30 0.77 -0.63
N ARG A 16 7.22 1.48 -1.28
CA ARG A 16 7.57 2.86 -0.95
C ARG A 16 6.77 3.78 -1.87
N GLU A 17 6.12 4.77 -1.28
CA GLU A 17 5.35 5.77 -2.02
C GLU A 17 6.00 7.15 -1.90
N LYS A 18 5.98 7.91 -3.00
CA LYS A 18 6.26 9.34 -3.03
C LYS A 18 5.02 10.06 -3.53
N GLN A 19 4.36 10.81 -2.67
CA GLN A 19 3.23 11.64 -3.04
C GLN A 19 3.66 13.09 -3.25
N THR A 20 3.25 13.68 -4.37
CA THR A 20 3.48 15.10 -4.67
C THR A 20 2.13 15.75 -4.92
N LEU A 21 1.83 16.84 -4.20
CA LEU A 21 0.64 17.65 -4.42
C LEU A 21 1.06 19.07 -4.85
N PRO A 22 0.28 19.76 -5.71
CA PRO A 22 0.57 21.14 -6.07
C PRO A 22 0.72 22.04 -4.83
N GLY A 23 1.84 22.77 -4.76
CA GLY A 23 2.13 23.68 -3.65
C GLY A 23 2.53 23.03 -2.32
N GLN A 24 2.71 21.70 -2.26
CA GLN A 24 3.13 21.00 -1.05
C GLN A 24 4.47 20.28 -1.24
N PRO A 25 5.30 20.17 -0.18
CA PRO A 25 6.46 19.29 -0.19
C PRO A 25 6.06 17.84 -0.49
N ALA A 26 6.96 17.10 -1.14
CA ALA A 26 6.72 15.68 -1.40
C ALA A 26 6.77 14.88 -0.08
N ILE A 27 5.81 13.98 0.11
CA ILE A 27 5.75 13.06 1.25
C ILE A 27 6.30 11.70 0.80
N LEU A 28 7.21 11.14 1.59
CA LEU A 28 7.73 9.79 1.43
C LEU A 28 7.20 8.90 2.55
N ARG A 29 6.69 7.72 2.20
CA ARG A 29 6.19 6.73 3.17
C ARG A 29 6.46 5.31 2.71
N TYR A 30 6.55 4.39 3.66
CA TYR A 30 6.33 2.96 3.41
C TYR A 30 4.84 2.67 3.60
N SER A 31 4.28 1.85 2.73
CA SER A 31 2.89 1.42 2.77
C SER A 31 2.82 -0.10 2.74
N THR A 32 2.00 -0.68 3.61
CA THR A 32 1.67 -2.11 3.61
C THR A 32 0.17 -2.25 3.41
N VAL A 33 -0.23 -2.91 2.33
CA VAL A 33 -1.64 -3.08 1.93
C VAL A 33 -2.03 -4.53 2.03
N VAL A 34 -3.21 -4.79 2.63
CA VAL A 34 -3.88 -6.08 2.59
C VAL A 34 -4.96 -6.03 1.53
N PHE A 35 -4.82 -6.87 0.51
CA PHE A 35 -5.79 -7.05 -0.55
C PHE A 35 -6.64 -8.30 -0.32
N THR A 36 -7.90 -8.22 -0.72
CA THR A 36 -8.75 -9.39 -0.92
C THR A 36 -9.29 -9.40 -2.34
N LEU A 37 -9.44 -10.60 -2.89
CA LEU A 37 -10.19 -10.83 -4.11
C LEU A 37 -11.64 -11.13 -3.73
N SER A 38 -12.59 -10.35 -4.28
CA SER A 38 -14.03 -10.63 -4.20
C SER A 38 -14.58 -10.98 -5.59
N ALA A 39 -15.87 -11.32 -5.66
CA ALA A 39 -16.55 -11.55 -6.94
C ALA A 39 -16.46 -10.34 -7.89
N ASP A 40 -16.34 -9.13 -7.35
CA ASP A 40 -16.21 -7.88 -8.12
C ASP A 40 -14.74 -7.53 -8.45
N GLY A 41 -13.78 -8.37 -8.07
CA GLY A 41 -12.35 -8.16 -8.28
C GLY A 41 -11.59 -7.76 -7.01
N LEU A 42 -10.44 -7.12 -7.21
CA LEU A 42 -9.49 -6.80 -6.14
C LEU A 42 -10.00 -5.63 -5.27
N ARG A 43 -10.02 -5.82 -3.96
CA ARG A 43 -10.45 -4.82 -2.96
C ARG A 43 -9.33 -4.56 -1.95
N TRP A 44 -9.22 -3.31 -1.52
CA TRP A 44 -8.34 -2.91 -0.42
C TRP A 44 -9.06 -3.19 0.90
N LEU A 45 -8.49 -4.03 1.76
CA LEU A 45 -9.04 -4.27 3.11
C LEU A 45 -8.40 -3.34 4.13
N HIS A 46 -7.06 -3.27 4.14
CA HIS A 46 -6.31 -2.48 5.10
C HIS A 46 -5.11 -1.81 4.45
N LEU A 47 -4.74 -0.66 5.00
CA LEU A 47 -3.54 0.10 4.67
C LEU A 47 -2.89 0.56 5.96
N HIS A 48 -1.60 0.27 6.10
CA HIS A 48 -0.75 0.87 7.12
C HIS A 48 0.34 1.69 6.44
N GLU A 49 0.54 2.92 6.89
CA GLU A 49 1.55 3.83 6.36
C GLU A 49 2.52 4.28 7.44
N THR A 50 3.80 4.34 7.10
CA THR A 50 4.87 4.84 7.98
C THR A 50 5.68 5.89 7.23
N PRO A 51 5.72 7.16 7.70
CA PRO A 51 6.55 8.19 7.08
C PRO A 51 8.03 7.78 7.03
N ILE A 52 8.73 8.20 5.96
CA ILE A 52 10.18 8.04 5.84
C ILE A 52 10.82 9.40 6.17
N GLY A 53 11.39 9.48 7.36
CA GLY A 53 11.97 10.72 7.91
C GLY A 53 11.04 11.35 8.94
N GLN A 54 11.60 11.63 10.12
CA GLN A 54 11.03 12.46 11.16
C GLN A 54 12.04 13.55 11.50
#